data_AF-M1B348-F1
#
_entry.id   AF-M1B348-F1
#
_cell.length_a   1.000
_cell.length_b   1.000
_cell.length_c   1.000
_cell.angle_alpha   90.00
_cell.angle_beta   90.00
_cell.angle_gamma   90.00
#
_symmetry.space_group_name_H-M   'P 1'
#
loop_
_entity.id
_entity.type
_entity.pdbx_description
1 polymer ?
#
loop_
_entity_poly.entity_id
_entity_poly.type
_entity_poly.pdbx_seq_one_letter_code
_entity_poly.pdbx_strand_id
1 'polypeptide(L)'
;MSGGHMVLVYVGRSNPDPRSYDSCCLMDLLANSLLHLAAQGKIKEDKIDSFNIPSYAPYQEEIKKIVQMEGSFSLEKLETFETDMTAIDKPFEDIANLVVKTIRAVTEVLLASHFGNSIIHHLFDIYINDVTQYLSMGNTIKFFNICLCLRKK
;
A
#
# COMPACT_ATOMS: atom_id res chain seq x y z
N MET A 1 -13.81 -3.02 30.69
CA MET A 1 -14.24 -1.62 30.82
C MET A 1 -15.17 -1.30 29.65
N SER A 2 -16.47 -1.16 29.91
CA SER A 2 -17.44 -0.64 28.94
C SER A 2 -17.23 0.87 28.79
N GLY A 3 -17.57 1.42 27.63
CA GLY A 3 -17.45 2.86 27.34
C GLY A 3 -16.05 3.36 26.94
N GLY A 4 -15.05 2.48 26.81
CA GLY A 4 -13.73 2.83 26.27
C GLY A 4 -13.80 3.12 24.76
N HIS A 5 -12.91 3.99 24.27
CA HIS A 5 -12.85 4.39 22.87
C HIS A 5 -11.62 3.79 22.16
N MET A 6 -11.76 3.53 20.87
CA MET A 6 -10.69 3.09 19.99
C MET A 6 -10.75 3.91 18.71
N VAL A 7 -9.61 4.47 18.31
CA VAL A 7 -9.45 5.19 17.05
C VAL A 7 -8.51 4.39 16.17
N LEU A 8 -8.96 4.04 14.97
CA LEU A 8 -8.18 3.28 14.00
C LEU A 8 -8.10 4.05 12.70
N VAL A 9 -6.93 4.03 12.06
CA VAL A 9 -6.69 4.64 10.75
C VAL A 9 -6.04 3.61 9.85
N TYR A 10 -6.63 3.39 8.68
CA TYR A 10 -6.17 2.42 7.69
C TYR A 10 -6.01 3.08 6.33
N VAL A 11 -5.04 2.62 5.54
CA VAL A 11 -5.09 2.80 4.09
C VAL A 11 -6.21 1.89 3.57
N GLY A 12 -7.18 2.49 2.89
CA GLY A 12 -8.31 1.81 2.28
C GLY A 12 -8.43 2.15 0.81
N ARG A 13 -9.63 2.01 0.27
CA ARG A 13 -9.94 2.34 -1.13
C ARG A 13 -11.26 3.08 -1.24
N SER A 14 -11.34 3.95 -2.24
CA SER A 14 -12.53 4.75 -2.57
C SER A 14 -13.58 3.96 -3.36
N ASN A 15 -13.13 2.95 -4.12
CA ASN A 15 -13.94 2.19 -5.07
C ASN A 15 -14.30 0.81 -4.52
N PRO A 16 -15.56 0.34 -4.67
CA PRO A 16 -15.98 -1.03 -4.34
C PRO A 16 -15.27 -2.15 -5.10
N ASP A 17 -14.62 -1.88 -6.23
CA ASP A 17 -13.74 -2.84 -6.92
C ASP A 17 -12.34 -2.85 -6.29
N PRO A 18 -11.86 -3.99 -5.75
CA PRO A 18 -10.52 -4.08 -5.16
C PRO A 18 -9.38 -3.98 -6.17
N ARG A 19 -9.67 -3.97 -7.48
CA ARG A 19 -8.68 -3.76 -8.55
C ARG A 19 -8.50 -2.29 -8.94
N SER A 20 -9.17 -1.37 -8.23
CA SER A 20 -9.10 0.05 -8.55
C SER A 20 -7.71 0.64 -8.31
N TYR A 21 -7.35 1.62 -9.13
CA TYR A 21 -6.05 2.27 -9.13
C TYR A 21 -5.64 2.88 -7.78
N ASP A 22 -6.61 3.49 -7.08
CA ASP A 22 -6.40 4.14 -5.77
C ASP A 22 -5.90 3.18 -4.68
N SER A 23 -5.99 1.87 -4.90
CA SER A 23 -5.59 0.85 -3.93
C SER A 23 -4.22 0.20 -4.20
N CYS A 24 -3.71 0.28 -5.44
CA CYS A 24 -2.65 -0.65 -5.88
C CYS A 24 -1.45 -0.02 -6.60
N CYS A 25 -1.48 1.27 -6.99
CA CYS A 25 -0.48 1.81 -7.93
C CYS A 25 0.99 1.55 -7.54
N LEU A 26 1.36 1.71 -6.26
CA LEU A 26 2.73 1.47 -5.79
C LEU A 26 3.12 0.00 -5.77
N MET A 27 2.16 -0.89 -5.50
CA MET A 27 2.37 -2.34 -5.52
C MET A 27 2.43 -2.87 -6.95
N ASP A 28 1.66 -2.28 -7.88
CA ASP A 28 1.73 -2.59 -9.31
C ASP A 28 3.09 -2.19 -9.89
N LEU A 29 3.60 -1.01 -9.53
CA LEU A 29 4.96 -0.60 -9.90
C LEU A 29 6.02 -1.57 -9.33
N LEU A 30 5.85 -2.04 -8.09
CA LEU A 30 6.77 -3.02 -7.49
C LEU A 30 6.72 -4.38 -8.20
N ALA A 31 5.51 -4.81 -8.57
CA ALA A 31 5.31 -6.03 -9.37
C ALA A 31 5.97 -5.91 -10.74
N ASN A 32 5.88 -4.75 -11.39
CA ASN A 32 6.59 -4.48 -12.65
C ASN A 32 8.11 -4.56 -12.48
N SER A 33 8.66 -4.02 -11.40
CA SER A 33 10.10 -4.13 -11.12
C SER A 33 10.54 -5.59 -10.88
N LEU A 34 9.70 -6.42 -10.25
CA LEU A 34 9.94 -7.87 -10.14
C LEU A 34 9.92 -8.56 -11.51
N LEU A 35 8.94 -8.24 -12.37
CA LEU A 35 8.88 -8.77 -13.74
C LEU A 35 10.11 -8.36 -14.55
N HIS A 36 10.64 -7.15 -14.35
CA HIS A 36 11.89 -6.73 -14.97
C HIS A 36 13.08 -7.60 -14.54
N LEU A 37 13.18 -7.94 -13.25
CA LEU A 37 14.20 -8.88 -12.77
C LEU A 37 14.02 -10.30 -13.33
N ALA A 38 12.78 -10.75 -13.55
CA ALA A 38 12.52 -12.04 -14.20
C ALA A 38 12.96 -12.03 -15.66
N ALA A 39 12.67 -10.96 -16.41
CA ALA A 39 13.13 -10.78 -17.78
C ALA A 39 14.66 -10.78 -17.91
N GLN A 40 15.38 -10.31 -16.88
CA GLN A 40 16.84 -10.38 -16.79
C GLN A 40 17.37 -11.75 -16.32
N GLY A 41 16.49 -12.73 -16.04
CA GLY A 41 16.85 -14.05 -15.54
C GLY A 41 17.35 -14.06 -14.09
N LYS A 42 17.11 -13.01 -13.31
CA LYS A 42 17.55 -12.90 -11.90
C LYS A 42 16.62 -13.64 -10.95
N ILE A 43 15.33 -13.72 -11.29
CA ILE A 43 14.31 -14.50 -10.59
C ILE A 43 13.45 -15.25 -11.60
N LYS A 44 12.67 -16.23 -11.13
CA LYS A 44 11.71 -16.99 -11.96
C LYS A 44 10.33 -16.35 -11.88
N GLU A 45 9.59 -16.33 -12.98
CA GLU A 45 8.20 -15.84 -13.00
C GLU A 45 7.31 -16.63 -12.02
N ASP A 46 7.45 -17.96 -11.93
CA ASP A 46 6.74 -18.79 -10.94
C ASP A 46 6.95 -18.33 -9.47
N LYS A 47 8.09 -17.69 -9.17
CA LYS A 47 8.35 -17.12 -7.84
C LYS A 47 7.56 -15.84 -7.63
N ILE A 48 7.32 -15.07 -8.68
CA ILE A 48 6.45 -13.88 -8.63
C ILE A 48 5.00 -14.35 -8.45
N ASP A 49 4.53 -15.31 -9.23
CA ASP A 49 3.15 -15.82 -9.17
C ASP A 49 2.79 -16.44 -7.82
N SER A 50 3.76 -17.05 -7.14
CA SER A 50 3.57 -17.63 -5.80
C SER A 50 3.70 -16.62 -4.66
N PHE A 51 4.11 -15.38 -4.94
CA PHE A 51 4.28 -14.33 -3.93
C PHE A 51 3.02 -13.46 -3.83
N ASN A 52 2.51 -13.29 -2.61
CA ASN A 52 1.43 -12.34 -2.33
C ASN A 52 1.80 -11.50 -1.12
N ILE A 53 1.53 -10.20 -1.17
CA ILE A 53 1.72 -9.30 -0.03
C ILE A 53 0.52 -9.49 0.92
N PRO A 54 0.74 -9.75 2.22
CA PRO A 54 -0.33 -9.95 3.19
C PRO A 54 -0.91 -8.60 3.64
N SER A 55 -1.42 -7.83 2.68
CA SER A 55 -2.03 -6.52 2.90
C SER A 55 -3.34 -6.44 2.13
N TYR A 56 -4.32 -5.75 2.72
CA TYR A 56 -5.62 -5.52 2.11
C TYR A 56 -6.08 -4.10 2.39
N ALA A 57 -6.47 -3.38 1.34
CA ALA A 57 -7.05 -2.04 1.43
C ALA A 57 -8.59 -2.16 1.45
N PRO A 58 -9.24 -2.02 2.62
CA PRO A 58 -10.69 -2.19 2.72
C PRO A 58 -11.45 -1.02 2.10
N TYR A 59 -12.64 -1.33 1.58
CA TYR A 59 -13.66 -0.34 1.29
C TYR A 59 -14.47 -0.02 2.55
N GLN A 60 -14.91 1.23 2.71
CA GLN A 60 -15.59 1.68 3.94
C GLN A 60 -16.79 0.81 4.35
N GLU A 61 -17.55 0.27 3.39
CA GLU A 61 -18.71 -0.56 3.68
C GLU A 61 -18.31 -1.95 4.21
N GLU A 62 -17.12 -2.45 3.86
CA GLU A 62 -16.59 -3.69 4.41
C GLU A 62 -16.28 -3.54 5.90
N ILE A 63 -15.69 -2.39 6.29
CA ILE A 63 -15.44 -2.07 7.71
C ILE A 63 -16.75 -1.98 8.49
N LYS A 64 -17.75 -1.26 7.98
CA LYS A 64 -19.07 -1.14 8.63
C LYS A 64 -19.70 -2.51 8.88
N LYS A 65 -19.67 -3.38 7.87
CA LYS A 65 -20.18 -4.76 7.98
C LYS A 65 -19.42 -5.56 9.04
N ILE A 66 -18.09 -5.50 9.06
CA ILE A 66 -17.26 -6.23 10.04
C ILE A 66 -17.56 -5.76 11.46
N VAL A 67 -17.62 -4.45 11.71
CA VAL A 67 -17.94 -3.91 13.04
C VAL A 67 -19.33 -4.35 13.51
N GLN A 68 -20.31 -4.33 12.59
CA GLN A 68 -21.67 -4.78 12.89
C GLN A 68 -21.73 -6.29 13.19
N MET A 69 -21.03 -7.10 12.38
CA MET A 69 -20.98 -8.56 12.54
C MET A 69 -20.28 -8.99 13.81
N GLU A 70 -19.20 -8.31 14.19
CA GLU A 70 -18.44 -8.60 15.41
C GLU A 70 -19.23 -8.22 16.67
N GLY A 71 -19.84 -7.02 16.67
CA GLY A 71 -20.88 -6.66 17.63
C GLY A 71 -20.41 -6.15 19.01
N SER A 72 -19.12 -6.20 19.37
CA SER A 72 -18.60 -5.70 20.66
C SER A 72 -18.46 -4.18 20.72
N PHE A 73 -18.40 -3.52 19.55
CA PHE A 73 -18.23 -2.08 19.43
C PHE A 73 -19.41 -1.40 18.74
N SER A 74 -19.64 -0.15 19.11
CA SER A 74 -20.49 0.79 18.39
C SER A 74 -19.61 1.67 17.51
N LEU A 75 -19.98 1.82 16.23
CA LEU A 75 -19.30 2.75 15.33
C LEU A 75 -19.83 4.17 15.57
N GLU A 76 -19.03 5.02 16.21
CA GLU A 76 -19.43 6.39 16.51
C GLU A 76 -19.14 7.34 15.35
N LYS A 77 -18.02 7.13 14.66
CA LYS A 77 -17.62 7.96 13.52
C LYS A 77 -16.85 7.12 12.51
N LEU A 78 -17.08 7.38 11.23
CA LEU A 78 -16.26 6.90 10.13
C LEU A 78 -16.05 8.06 9.16
N GLU A 79 -14.79 8.38 8.90
CA GLU A 79 -14.37 9.42 7.97
C GLU A 79 -13.38 8.86 6.96
N THR A 80 -13.42 9.42 5.76
CA THR A 80 -12.49 9.09 4.69
C THR A 80 -11.78 10.35 4.22
N PHE A 81 -10.49 10.27 3.95
CA PHE A 81 -9.71 11.39 3.45
C PHE A 81 -8.55 10.92 2.59
N GLU A 82 -8.11 11.77 1.67
CA GLU A 82 -6.94 11.50 0.83
C GLU A 82 -5.72 12.21 1.38
N THR A 83 -4.57 11.54 1.33
CA THR A 83 -3.27 12.16 1.58
C THR A 83 -2.43 12.08 0.32
N ASP A 84 -1.93 13.23 -0.13
CA ASP A 84 -1.12 13.34 -1.34
C ASP A 84 0.35 13.50 -0.99
N MET A 85 1.17 12.48 -1.31
CA MET A 85 2.62 12.55 -1.11
C MET A 85 3.31 13.49 -2.09
N THR A 86 2.67 13.78 -3.23
CA THR A 86 3.19 14.70 -4.25
C THR A 86 2.88 16.16 -3.95
N ALA A 87 2.05 16.44 -2.93
CA ALA A 87 1.84 17.79 -2.42
C ALA A 87 3.01 18.32 -1.56
N ILE A 88 4.01 17.48 -1.28
CA ILE A 88 5.23 17.90 -0.61
C ILE A 88 6.04 18.77 -1.59
N ASP A 89 6.38 19.99 -1.16
CA ASP A 89 7.18 20.94 -1.96
C ASP A 89 8.65 20.47 -2.07
N LYS A 90 8.86 19.47 -2.93
CA LYS A 90 10.14 18.83 -3.21
C LYS A 90 10.23 18.38 -4.67
N PRO A 91 11.44 18.24 -5.22
CA PRO A 91 11.66 17.61 -6.52
C PRO A 91 11.06 16.20 -6.58
N PHE A 92 10.67 15.75 -7.78
CA PHE A 92 10.07 14.43 -7.97
C PHE A 92 11.01 13.29 -7.55
N GLU A 93 12.32 13.45 -7.74
CA GLU A 93 13.33 12.48 -7.33
C GLU A 93 13.35 12.30 -5.80
N ASP A 94 13.17 13.38 -5.05
CA ASP A 94 13.11 13.33 -3.58
C ASP A 94 11.82 12.68 -3.10
N ILE A 95 10.70 12.95 -3.78
CA ILE A 95 9.40 12.31 -3.51
C ILE A 95 9.48 10.81 -3.83
N ALA A 96 10.03 10.43 -4.98
CA ALA A 96 10.23 9.04 -5.37
C ALA A 96 11.10 8.31 -4.34
N ASN A 97 12.24 8.90 -3.94
CA ASN A 97 13.10 8.37 -2.89
C ASN A 97 12.34 8.14 -1.56
N LEU A 98 11.52 9.09 -1.14
CA LEU A 98 10.73 8.98 0.10
C LEU A 98 9.72 7.84 0.01
N VAL A 99 8.97 7.77 -1.09
CA VAL A 99 7.95 6.74 -1.31
C VAL A 99 8.59 5.35 -1.38
N VAL A 100 9.66 5.19 -2.15
CA VAL A 100 10.38 3.93 -2.32
C VAL A 100 10.94 3.44 -0.98
N LYS A 101 11.55 4.33 -0.19
CA LYS A 101 12.03 3.98 1.16
C LYS A 101 10.90 3.53 2.08
N THR A 102 9.73 4.17 1.99
CA THR A 102 8.55 3.81 2.78
C THR A 102 8.05 2.42 2.42
N ILE A 103 7.91 2.12 1.12
CA ILE A 103 7.49 0.79 0.65
C ILE A 103 8.54 -0.27 0.98
N ARG A 104 9.83 0.05 0.81
CA ARG A 104 10.94 -0.84 1.18
C ARG A 104 10.88 -1.23 2.65
N ALA A 105 10.72 -0.27 3.54
CA ALA A 105 10.66 -0.52 4.98
C ALA A 105 9.58 -1.54 5.39
N VAL A 106 8.45 -1.57 4.68
CA VAL A 106 7.34 -2.48 4.99
C VAL A 106 7.36 -3.80 4.21
N THR A 107 8.02 -3.87 3.05
CA THR A 107 8.02 -5.05 2.18
C THR A 107 9.33 -5.84 2.15
N GLU A 108 10.47 -5.22 2.49
CA GLU A 108 11.81 -5.80 2.28
C GLU A 108 11.97 -7.18 2.94
N VAL A 109 11.51 -7.35 4.19
CA VAL A 109 11.63 -8.63 4.89
C VAL A 109 10.86 -9.74 4.18
N LEU A 110 9.67 -9.44 3.65
CA LEU A 110 8.84 -10.41 2.92
C LEU A 110 9.49 -10.77 1.58
N LEU A 111 9.95 -9.76 0.84
CA LEU A 111 10.63 -9.94 -0.44
C LEU A 111 11.93 -10.74 -0.25
N ALA A 112 12.73 -10.41 0.76
CA ALA A 112 13.99 -11.08 1.06
C ALA A 112 13.77 -12.53 1.48
N SER A 113 12.73 -12.81 2.26
CA SER A 113 12.36 -14.16 2.67
C SER A 113 11.98 -15.03 1.47
N HIS A 114 11.25 -14.48 0.49
CA HIS A 114 10.73 -15.25 -0.65
C HIS A 114 11.68 -15.35 -1.84
N PHE A 115 12.33 -14.24 -2.20
CA PHE A 115 13.21 -14.12 -3.37
C PHE A 115 14.71 -14.17 -3.03
N GLY A 116 15.07 -14.02 -1.75
CA GLY A 116 16.45 -13.98 -1.27
C GLY A 116 17.01 -12.56 -1.14
N ASN A 117 18.00 -12.37 -0.25
CA ASN A 117 18.60 -11.05 0.00
C ASN A 117 19.37 -10.48 -1.19
N SER A 118 19.89 -11.32 -2.08
CA SER A 118 20.78 -10.91 -3.18
C SER A 118 20.10 -10.02 -4.22
N ILE A 119 18.76 -10.08 -4.34
CA ILE A 119 18.00 -9.31 -5.35
C ILE A 119 17.49 -7.98 -4.81
N ILE A 120 17.48 -7.77 -3.49
CA ILE A 120 16.73 -6.69 -2.85
C ILE A 120 17.25 -5.32 -3.26
N HIS A 121 18.56 -5.09 -3.22
CA HIS A 121 19.12 -3.80 -3.63
C HIS A 121 18.75 -3.48 -5.07
N HIS A 122 18.98 -4.43 -5.98
CA HIS A 122 18.70 -4.24 -7.41
C HIS A 122 17.20 -4.05 -7.71
N LEU A 123 16.32 -4.77 -7.00
CA LEU A 123 14.87 -4.59 -7.10
C LEU A 123 14.48 -3.13 -6.78
N PHE A 124 15.00 -2.60 -5.68
CA PHE A 124 14.67 -1.23 -5.26
C PHE A 124 15.33 -0.15 -6.13
N ASP A 125 16.46 -0.46 -6.79
CA ASP A 125 17.07 0.42 -7.80
C ASP A 125 16.22 0.51 -9.08
N ILE A 126 15.59 -0.58 -9.50
CA ILE A 126 14.63 -0.56 -10.62
C ILE A 126 13.37 0.18 -10.19
N TYR A 127 12.84 -0.15 -9.01
CA TYR A 127 11.59 0.41 -8.50
C TYR A 127 11.63 1.93 -8.34
N ILE A 128 12.76 2.50 -7.89
CA ILE A 128 12.89 3.96 -7.82
C ILE A 128 12.84 4.63 -9.19
N ASN A 129 13.39 4.00 -10.22
CA ASN A 129 13.32 4.54 -11.58
C ASN A 129 11.88 4.51 -12.09
N ASP A 130 11.16 3.40 -11.88
CA ASP A 130 9.75 3.25 -12.26
C ASP A 130 8.86 4.30 -11.57
N VAL A 131 9.05 4.51 -10.26
CA VAL A 131 8.31 5.53 -9.49
C VAL A 131 8.67 6.95 -9.95
N THR A 132 9.95 7.23 -10.20
CA THR A 132 10.39 8.56 -10.68
C THR A 132 9.79 8.87 -12.06
N GLN A 133 9.82 7.90 -12.97
CA GLN A 133 9.22 8.02 -14.28
C GLN A 133 7.71 8.24 -14.17
N TYR A 134 7.03 7.47 -13.33
CA TYR A 134 5.59 7.62 -13.08
C TYR A 134 5.23 9.04 -12.63
N LEU A 135 6.00 9.62 -11.70
CA LEU A 135 5.82 11.01 -11.25
C LEU A 135 6.11 12.03 -12.37
N SER A 136 7.16 11.81 -13.16
CA SER A 136 7.54 12.72 -14.26
C SER A 136 6.47 12.85 -15.36
N MET A 137 5.57 11.86 -15.48
CA MET A 137 4.42 11.88 -16.39
C MET A 137 3.24 12.71 -15.85
N GLY A 138 3.38 13.34 -14.68
CA GLY A 138 2.33 14.13 -14.03
C GLY A 138 1.36 13.30 -13.19
N ASN A 139 1.66 12.02 -12.96
CA ASN A 139 0.85 11.22 -12.05
C ASN A 139 1.13 11.61 -10.59
N THR A 140 0.13 11.41 -9.73
CA THR A 140 0.22 11.70 -8.30
C THR A 140 0.22 10.40 -7.49
N ILE A 141 0.78 10.46 -6.29
CA ILE A 141 0.80 9.35 -5.33
C ILE A 141 -0.08 9.75 -4.16
N LYS A 142 -1.31 9.22 -4.17
CA LYS A 142 -2.33 9.48 -3.16
C LYS A 142 -2.67 8.21 -2.41
N PHE A 143 -2.91 8.35 -1.12
CA PHE A 143 -3.46 7.29 -0.29
C PHE A 143 -4.86 7.67 0.16
N PHE A 144 -5.81 6.78 -0.08
CA PHE A 144 -7.14 6.88 0.50
C PHE A 144 -7.12 6.29 1.90
N ASN A 145 -7.45 7.08 2.92
CA ASN A 145 -7.42 6.67 4.31
C ASN A 145 -8.83 6.62 4.89
N ILE A 146 -9.06 5.65 5.76
CA ILE A 146 -10.30 5.48 6.52
C ILE A 146 -9.98 5.60 8.00
N CYS A 147 -10.56 6.59 8.66
CA CYS A 147 -10.49 6.79 10.11
C CYS A 147 -11.83 6.39 10.74
N LEU A 148 -11.80 5.61 11.80
CA LEU A 148 -12.98 5.21 12.54
C LEU A 148 -12.80 5.40 14.04
N CYS A 149 -13.86 5.86 14.68
CA CYS A 149 -14.00 5.95 16.12
C CYS A 149 -15.00 4.90 16.57
N LEU A 150 -14.55 3.99 17.43
CA LEU A 150 -15.33 2.90 17.99
C LEU A 150 -15.47 3.10 19.49
N ARG A 151 -16.65 2.78 20.03
CA ARG A 151 -16.87 2.72 21.48
C ARG A 151 -17.23 1.32 21.91
N LYS A 152 -16.51 0.79 22.90
CA LYS A 152 -16.81 -0.51 23.50
C LYS A 152 -18.16 -0.46 24.20
N LYS A 153 -19.06 -1.37 23.81
CA LYS A 153 -20.37 -1.53 24.45
C LYS A 153 -20.23 -1.95 25.91
#